data_AF-X1IXC4-F1
#
_entry.id   AF-X1IXC4-F1
#
_cell.length_a   1.000
_cell.length_b   1.000
_cell.length_c   1.000
_cell.angle_alpha   90.00
_cell.angle_beta   90.00
_cell.angle_gamma   90.00
#
_symmetry.space_group_name_H-M   'P 1'
#
loop_
_entity.id
_entity.type
_entity.pdbx_description
1 polymer ?
#
loop_
_entity_poly.entity_id
_entity_poly.type
_entity_poly.pdbx_seq_one_letter_code
_entity_poly.pdbx_strand_id
1 'polypeptide(L)'
;KMVFSGTLEEIRPLLGIKSKVRVKVAKNQDKAVELLSALPQVRQVQVIDDYISVTFRESKDSDGIIARTLVKGDLDIIFLQPEQLKLDDAFLQLTKGIVH
;
A
#
# COMPACT_ATOMS: atom_id res chain seq x y z
N LYS A 1 16.52 -20.69 17.36
CA LYS A 1 15.32 -21.37 16.80
C LYS A 1 14.86 -20.54 15.62
N MET A 2 15.16 -20.99 14.39
CA MET A 2 14.94 -20.22 13.16
C MET A 2 13.50 -20.46 12.71
N VAL A 3 12.68 -19.41 12.66
CA VAL A 3 11.22 -19.56 12.57
C VAL A 3 10.70 -19.58 11.13
N PHE A 4 11.43 -19.00 10.15
CA PHE A 4 11.05 -19.07 8.74
C PHE A 4 12.24 -18.78 7.82
N SER A 5 12.35 -19.51 6.70
CA SER A 5 13.33 -19.28 5.62
C SER A 5 12.57 -19.10 4.31
N GLY A 6 12.49 -17.86 3.83
CA GLY A 6 11.89 -17.48 2.56
C GLY A 6 12.27 -16.03 2.23
N THR A 7 12.22 -15.62 0.96
CA THR A 7 12.45 -14.22 0.60
C THR A 7 11.27 -13.38 1.07
N LEU A 8 11.53 -12.13 1.48
CA LEU A 8 10.52 -11.19 1.99
C LEU A 8 9.28 -11.08 1.10
N GLU A 9 9.46 -11.30 -0.21
CA GLU A 9 8.41 -11.24 -1.23
C GLU A 9 7.37 -12.37 -1.08
N GLU A 10 7.78 -13.55 -0.63
CA GLU A 10 6.89 -14.72 -0.49
C GLU A 10 6.07 -14.69 0.81
N ILE A 11 6.59 -14.03 1.85
CA ILE A 11 5.98 -14.01 3.19
C ILE A 11 4.91 -12.91 3.30
N ARG A 12 5.04 -11.83 2.51
CA ARG A 12 4.06 -10.73 2.44
C ARG A 12 2.59 -11.17 2.24
N PRO A 13 2.26 -12.03 1.25
CA PRO A 13 0.88 -12.48 1.04
C PRO A 13 0.35 -13.39 2.15
N LEU A 14 1.20 -14.22 2.77
CA LEU A 14 0.83 -15.13 3.86
C LEU A 14 0.42 -14.38 5.15
N LEU A 15 0.86 -13.13 5.29
CA LEU A 15 0.65 -12.30 6.48
C LEU A 15 -0.61 -11.42 6.40
N GLY A 16 -1.37 -11.45 5.30
CA GLY A 16 -2.60 -10.65 5.15
C GLY A 16 -2.35 -9.13 5.25
N ILE A 17 -1.11 -8.70 4.98
CA ILE A 17 -0.68 -7.32 5.13
C ILE A 17 -1.41 -6.49 4.08
N LYS A 18 -2.25 -5.58 4.56
CA LYS A 18 -2.90 -4.58 3.70
C LYS A 18 -1.81 -3.64 3.19
N SER A 19 -1.53 -3.69 1.89
CA SER A 19 -0.63 -2.72 1.28
C SER A 19 -1.26 -1.34 1.37
N LYS A 20 -0.57 -0.42 2.04
CA LYS A 20 -0.94 0.97 2.09
C LYS A 20 0.15 1.76 1.39
N VAL A 21 -0.24 2.68 0.52
CA VAL A 21 0.67 3.50 -0.26
C VAL A 21 0.32 4.95 -0.02
N ARG A 22 1.33 5.77 0.24
CA ARG A 22 1.17 7.23 0.32
C ARG A 22 1.66 7.83 -0.99
N VAL A 23 0.83 8.66 -1.58
CA VAL A 23 1.15 9.36 -2.82
C VAL A 23 0.82 10.84 -2.68
N LYS A 24 1.70 11.69 -3.19
CA LYS A 24 1.49 13.14 -3.29
C LYS A 24 1.59 13.52 -4.75
N VAL A 25 0.62 14.28 -5.21
CA VAL A 25 0.56 14.79 -6.58
C VAL A 25 0.80 16.29 -6.58
N ALA A 26 1.37 16.83 -7.66
CA ALA A 26 1.71 18.24 -7.76
C ALA A 26 0.47 19.15 -7.87
N LYS A 27 -0.53 18.67 -8.60
CA LYS A 27 -1.80 19.36 -8.85
C LYS A 27 -2.90 18.31 -8.99
N ASN A 28 -4.15 18.76 -8.90
CA ASN A 28 -5.34 17.93 -9.16
C ASN A 28 -5.45 16.69 -8.23
N GLN A 29 -5.24 16.90 -6.93
CA GLN A 29 -5.38 15.86 -5.91
C GLN A 29 -6.76 15.20 -5.92
N ASP A 30 -7.80 15.98 -6.20
CA ASP A 30 -9.18 15.49 -6.32
C ASP A 30 -9.33 14.46 -7.45
N LYS A 31 -8.79 14.77 -8.64
CA LYS A 31 -8.74 13.86 -9.79
C LYS A 31 -7.92 12.61 -9.49
N ALA A 32 -6.82 12.76 -8.76
CA ALA A 32 -6.01 11.62 -8.32
C ALA A 32 -6.81 10.68 -7.41
N VAL A 33 -7.56 11.24 -6.46
CA VAL A 33 -8.45 10.46 -5.57
C VAL A 33 -9.51 9.73 -6.37
N GLU A 34 -10.14 10.39 -7.34
CA GLU A 34 -11.17 9.81 -8.19
C GLU A 34 -10.62 8.62 -9.00
N LEU A 35 -9.48 8.81 -9.67
CA LEU A 35 -8.80 7.75 -10.43
C LEU A 35 -8.40 6.57 -9.54
N LEU A 36 -7.88 6.84 -8.34
CA LEU A 36 -7.47 5.80 -7.41
C LEU A 36 -8.67 5.07 -6.81
N SER A 37 -9.77 5.79 -6.53
CA SER A 37 -11.00 5.19 -6.01
C SER A 37 -11.75 4.37 -7.06
N ALA A 38 -11.52 4.62 -8.35
CA ALA A 38 -12.05 3.83 -9.44
C ALA A 38 -11.34 2.47 -9.62
N LEU A 39 -10.20 2.25 -8.96
CA LEU A 39 -9.44 1.00 -9.07
C LEU A 39 -10.10 -0.13 -8.26
N PRO A 40 -10.40 -1.30 -8.84
CA PRO A 40 -11.07 -2.41 -8.14
C PRO A 40 -10.23 -3.04 -7.03
N GLN A 41 -8.91 -2.87 -7.12
CA GLN A 41 -7.90 -3.31 -6.16
C GLN A 41 -7.73 -2.33 -4.98
N VAL A 42 -8.24 -1.10 -5.10
CA VAL A 42 -8.20 -0.12 -4.03
C VAL A 42 -9.38 -0.37 -3.11
N ARG A 43 -9.08 -0.50 -1.81
CA ARG A 43 -10.08 -0.67 -0.76
C ARG A 43 -10.59 0.67 -0.27
N GLN A 44 -9.69 1.64 -0.12
CA GLN A 44 -9.99 2.92 0.49
C GLN A 44 -8.96 3.96 0.04
N VAL A 45 -9.44 5.15 -0.31
CA VAL A 45 -8.62 6.32 -0.56
C VAL A 45 -8.97 7.37 0.48
N GLN A 46 -7.95 7.97 1.10
CA GLN A 46 -8.12 9.08 2.03
C GLN A 46 -7.14 10.17 1.69
N VAL A 47 -7.63 11.40 1.67
CA VAL A 47 -6.78 12.59 1.64
C VAL A 47 -6.43 12.95 3.07
N ILE A 48 -5.14 13.01 3.39
CA ILE A 48 -4.62 13.41 4.69
C ILE A 48 -3.67 14.58 4.43
N ASP A 49 -4.10 15.78 4.81
CA ASP A 49 -3.43 17.04 4.46
C ASP A 49 -3.09 17.10 2.97
N ASP A 50 -1.82 17.00 2.64
CA ASP A 50 -1.24 17.22 1.33
C ASP A 50 -0.85 15.89 0.64
N TYR A 51 -1.17 14.75 1.25
CA TYR A 51 -0.92 13.43 0.69
C TYR A 51 -2.20 12.60 0.64
N ILE A 52 -2.21 11.68 -0.32
CA ILE A 52 -3.27 10.71 -0.52
C ILE A 52 -2.78 9.38 0.04
N SER A 53 -3.47 8.87 1.04
CA SER A 53 -3.28 7.56 1.61
C SER A 53 -4.22 6.56 0.93
N VAL A 54 -3.65 5.62 0.19
CA VAL A 54 -4.38 4.57 -0.52
C VAL A 54 -4.17 3.24 0.17
N THR A 55 -5.27 2.61 0.57
CA THR A 55 -5.27 1.25 1.12
C THR A 55 -5.73 0.28 0.04
N PHE A 56 -4.91 -0.71 -0.26
CA PHE A 56 -5.22 -1.77 -1.21
C PHE A 56 -5.90 -2.95 -0.54
N ARG A 57 -6.67 -3.69 -1.35
CA ARG A 57 -7.29 -4.96 -0.95
C ARG A 57 -6.25 -6.07 -0.88
N GLU A 58 -5.29 -6.05 -1.80
CA GLU A 58 -4.24 -7.06 -1.95
C GLU A 58 -2.87 -6.39 -2.09
N SER A 59 -1.83 -7.08 -1.62
CA SER A 59 -0.50 -6.51 -1.45
C SER A 59 0.43 -6.62 -2.66
N LYS A 60 -0.04 -7.21 -3.77
CA LYS A 60 0.77 -7.46 -4.96
C LYS A 60 0.79 -6.22 -5.86
N ASP A 61 2.00 -5.73 -6.18
CA ASP A 61 2.27 -4.64 -7.15
C ASP A 61 1.50 -3.33 -6.97
N SER A 62 1.23 -2.94 -5.72
CA SER A 62 0.40 -1.77 -5.41
C SER A 62 1.02 -0.44 -5.87
N ASP A 63 2.34 -0.29 -5.74
CA ASP A 63 3.07 0.95 -6.07
C ASP A 63 3.12 1.22 -7.58
N GLY A 64 3.50 0.22 -8.39
CA GLY A 64 3.56 0.35 -9.84
C GLY A 64 2.20 0.66 -10.47
N ILE A 65 1.11 0.14 -9.91
CA ILE A 65 -0.24 0.40 -10.42
C ILE A 65 -0.67 1.84 -10.10
N ILE A 66 -0.36 2.38 -8.91
CA ILE A 66 -0.59 3.80 -8.61
C ILE A 66 0.18 4.69 -9.56
N ALA A 67 1.49 4.46 -9.68
CA ALA A 67 2.35 5.28 -10.51
C ALA A 67 1.81 5.33 -11.95
N ARG A 68 1.50 4.16 -12.51
CA ARG A 68 0.99 4.05 -13.88
C ARG A 68 -0.37 4.70 -14.04
N THR A 69 -1.26 4.59 -13.06
CA THR A 69 -2.61 5.15 -13.13
C THR A 69 -2.58 6.67 -13.11
N LEU A 70 -1.78 7.25 -12.20
CA LEU A 70 -1.64 8.69 -12.08
C LEU A 70 -0.93 9.30 -13.30
N VAL A 71 0.17 8.69 -13.76
CA VAL A 71 0.88 9.15 -14.96
C VAL A 71 -0.01 9.06 -16.20
N LYS A 72 -0.78 7.97 -16.37
CA LYS A 72 -1.77 7.88 -17.47
C LYS A 72 -2.90 8.90 -17.35
N GLY A 73 -3.21 9.35 -16.14
CA GLY A 73 -4.22 10.36 -15.84
C GLY A 73 -3.77 11.80 -16.07
N ASP A 74 -2.55 12.00 -16.58
CA ASP A 74 -1.89 13.30 -16.74
C ASP A 74 -1.69 14.00 -15.37
N LEU A 75 -1.28 13.22 -14.36
CA LEU A 75 -1.03 13.70 -13.01
C LEU A 75 0.46 13.57 -12.67
N ASP A 76 1.07 14.70 -12.30
CA ASP A 76 2.44 14.75 -11.80
C ASP A 76 2.53 14.19 -10.39
N ILE A 77 3.33 13.13 -10.22
CA ILE A 77 3.60 12.51 -8.93
C ILE A 77 4.83 13.18 -8.32
N ILE A 78 4.66 13.85 -7.18
CA ILE A 78 5.77 14.41 -6.41
C ILE A 78 6.39 13.37 -5.50
N PHE A 79 5.55 12.49 -4.94
CA PHE A 79 5.99 11.52 -3.96
C PHE A 79 5.16 10.25 -4.08
N LEU A 80 5.82 9.10 -4.06
CA LEU A 80 5.17 7.79 -4.03
C LEU A 80 5.98 6.92 -3.09
N GLN A 81 5.38 6.53 -1.97
CA GLN A 81 6.06 5.67 -1.01
C GLN A 81 5.11 4.57 -0.52
N PRO A 82 5.43 3.30 -0.76
CA PRO A 82 4.73 2.20 -0.11
C PRO A 82 5.00 2.28 1.39
N GLU A 83 3.95 2.23 2.20
CA GLU A 83 4.05 2.08 3.64
C GLU A 83 4.44 0.62 3.89
N GLN A 84 5.75 0.33 3.86
CA GLN A 84 6.26 -0.99 4.19
C GLN A 84 5.93 -1.28 5.66
N LEU A 85 5.12 -2.31 5.88
CA LEU A 85 4.97 -2.86 7.22
C LEU A 85 6.33 -3.46 7.61
N LYS A 86 6.87 -3.01 8.74
CA LYS A 86 8.11 -3.57 9.28
C LYS A 86 7.85 -5.03 9.67
N LEU A 87 8.81 -5.89 9.35
CA LEU A 87 8.74 -7.32 9.68
C LEU A 87 8.50 -7.57 11.17
N ASP A 88 8.99 -6.67 12.03
CA ASP A 88 8.79 -6.72 13.48
C ASP A 88 7.30 -6.70 13.87
N ASP A 89 6.48 -5.84 13.26
CA ASP A 89 5.04 -5.77 13.51
C ASP A 89 4.31 -7.03 12.99
N ALA A 90 4.73 -7.56 11.83
CA ALA A 90 4.16 -8.79 11.27
C ALA A 90 4.51 -10.02 12.13
N PHE A 91 5.73 -10.08 12.66
CA PHE A 91 6.19 -11.12 13.55
C PHE A 91 5.43 -11.10 14.90
N LEU A 92 5.17 -9.90 15.44
CA LEU A 92 4.37 -9.72 16.64
C LEU A 92 2.91 -10.16 16.42
N GLN A 93 2.32 -9.91 15.26
CA GLN A 93 0.92 -10.32 14.99
C GLN A 93 0.75 -11.85 14.91
N LEU A 94 1.74 -12.58 14.37
CA LEU A 94 1.72 -14.04 14.34
C LEU A 94 1.94 -14.67 15.73
N THR A 95 2.83 -14.09 16.54
CA THR A 95 3.13 -14.62 17.89
C THR A 95 2.06 -14.26 18.91
N LYS A 96 1.33 -13.15 18.72
CA LYS A 96 0.13 -12.82 19.52
C LYS A 96 -1.10 -13.68 19.20
N GLY A 97 -1.08 -14.45 18.12
CA GLY A 97 -2.08 -15.49 17.84
C GLY A 97 -1.85 -16.83 18.57
N ILE A 98 -0.75 -16.95 19.32
CA ILE A 98 -0.37 -18.18 20.06
C ILE A 98 -0.56 -18.00 21.58
N VAL A 99 -1.08 -16.86 22.03
CA VAL A 99 -1.41 -16.61 23.44
C VAL A 99 -2.89 -16.24 23.63
N HIS A 100 -3.76 -17.22 23.37
CA HIS A 100 -4.96 -17.41 24.18
C HIS A 100 -5.12 -18.89 24.47
#